data_AF-A0A4P7C1Y3-F1
#
_entry.id   AF-A0A4P7C1Y3-F1
#
_cell.length_a   1.000
_cell.length_b   1.000
_cell.length_c   1.000
_cell.angle_alpha   90.00
_cell.angle_beta   90.00
_cell.angle_gamma   90.00
#
_symmetry.space_group_name_H-M   'P 1'
#
loop_
_entity.id
_entity.type
_entity.pdbx_description
1 polymer ?
#
loop_
_entity_poly.entity_id
_entity_poly.type
_entity_poly.pdbx_seq_one_letter_code
_entity_poly.pdbx_strand_id
1 'polypeptide(L)' 'MSEVDVGHFCLFLEAPFKQFVVIVKGSCAEVRSQLFTALDVGYLTQNEHRELDEMASEVARIVGGLLASLRRGEGK' A
#
# COMPACT_ATOMS: atom_id res chain seq x y z
N MET A 1 18.22 23.28 -10.94
CA MET A 1 17.49 23.39 -9.67
C MET A 1 16.33 24.34 -9.94
N SER A 2 15.27 23.81 -10.54
CA SER A 2 14.11 24.58 -10.98
C SER A 2 12.89 23.69 -10.82
N GLU A 3 11.99 24.14 -9.95
CA GLU A 3 10.56 23.83 -9.90
C GLU A 3 10.17 22.37 -10.18
N VAL A 4 10.24 21.55 -9.13
CA VAL A 4 9.38 20.38 -9.04
C VAL A 4 8.01 20.89 -8.61
N ASP A 5 7.04 20.66 -9.48
CA ASP A 5 5.61 20.85 -9.30
C ASP A 5 5.11 20.16 -8.02
N VAL A 6 5.12 20.88 -6.89
CA VAL A 6 4.44 20.47 -5.64
C VAL A 6 2.95 20.88 -5.70
N GLY A 7 2.51 21.47 -6.82
CA GLY A 7 1.15 21.96 -7.05
C GLY A 7 0.11 20.87 -7.31
N HIS A 8 0.50 19.69 -7.79
CA HIS A 8 -0.43 18.58 -8.05
C HIS A 8 -0.75 17.72 -6.80
N PHE A 9 -0.25 18.07 -5.62
CA PHE A 9 -0.34 17.19 -4.44
C PHE A 9 -1.58 17.42 -3.54
N CYS A 10 -2.42 18.44 -3.80
CA CYS A 10 -3.35 18.93 -2.76
C CYS A 10 -4.81 19.23 -3.17
N LEU A 11 -5.36 18.66 -4.25
CA LEU A 11 -6.77 18.92 -4.61
C LEU A 11 -7.74 17.78 -4.26
N PHE A 12 -8.73 18.18 -3.45
CA PHE A 12 -10.11 17.65 -3.30
C PHE A 12 -10.38 16.58 -2.23
N LEU A 13 -10.97 17.01 -1.11
CA LEU A 13 -11.14 16.33 0.19
C LEU A 13 -11.91 14.98 0.21
N GLU A 14 -12.44 14.49 -0.91
CA GLU A 14 -12.94 13.09 -1.06
C GLU A 14 -12.00 12.17 -1.86
N ALA A 15 -11.10 12.75 -2.66
CA ALA A 15 -10.00 12.06 -3.33
C ALA A 15 -8.83 11.61 -2.42
N PRO A 16 -8.45 12.28 -1.30
CA PRO A 16 -7.24 11.91 -0.55
C PRO A 16 -7.37 10.54 0.08
N PHE A 17 -8.58 10.08 0.43
CA PHE A 17 -8.73 8.76 1.01
C PHE A 17 -8.51 7.66 -0.03
N LYS A 18 -9.06 7.81 -1.23
CA LYS A 18 -8.82 6.88 -2.35
C LYS A 18 -7.34 6.88 -2.74
N GLN A 19 -6.71 8.05 -2.76
CA GLN A 19 -5.29 8.22 -3.07
C GLN A 19 -4.41 7.61 -1.97
N PHE A 20 -4.76 7.81 -0.69
CA PHE A 20 -4.10 7.19 0.45
C PHE A 20 -4.17 5.67 0.39
N VAL A 21 -5.31 5.09 0.03
CA VAL A 21 -5.45 3.65 -0.16
C VAL A 21 -4.52 3.13 -1.27
N VAL A 22 -4.40 3.85 -2.38
CA VAL A 22 -3.48 3.48 -3.46
C VAL A 22 -2.03 3.52 -2.98
N ILE A 23 -1.65 4.54 -2.21
CA ILE A 23 -0.32 4.67 -1.61
C ILE A 23 -0.04 3.50 -0.65
N VAL A 24 -0.98 3.17 0.24
CA VAL A 24 -0.83 2.05 1.17
C VAL A 24 -0.66 0.72 0.43
N LYS A 25 -1.43 0.48 -0.64
CA LYS A 25 -1.26 -0.73 -1.46
C LYS A 25 0.10 -0.78 -2.16
N GLY A 26 0.60 0.36 -2.65
CA GLY A 26 1.94 0.47 -3.21
C GLY A 26 3.01 0.14 -2.18
N SER A 27 2.92 0.71 -0.98
CA SER A 27 3.85 0.45 0.12
C SER A 27 3.86 -1.02 0.55
N CYS A 28 2.71 -1.68 0.63
CA CYS A 28 2.66 -3.13 0.88
C CYS A 28 3.39 -3.93 -0.20
N ALA A 29 3.27 -3.55 -1.48
CA ALA A 29 3.98 -4.22 -2.57
C ALA A 29 5.50 -4.00 -2.50
N GLU A 30 5.94 -2.80 -2.12
CA GLU A 30 7.36 -2.48 -1.91
C GLU A 30 7.95 -3.29 -0.75
N VAL A 31 7.26 -3.37 0.39
CA VAL A 31 7.68 -4.18 1.54
C VAL A 31 7.83 -5.64 1.13
N ARG A 32 6.85 -6.21 0.40
CA ARG A 32 6.93 -7.59 -0.09
C ARG A 32 8.12 -7.80 -1.04
N SER A 33 8.43 -6.84 -1.91
CA SER A 33 9.62 -6.90 -2.76
C SER A 33 10.92 -6.90 -1.94
N GLN A 34 10.98 -6.13 -0.87
CA GLN A 34 12.13 -6.09 0.03
C GLN A 34 12.26 -7.38 0.85
N LEU A 35 11.14 -8.02 1.24
CA LEU A 35 11.14 -9.32 1.91
C LEU A 35 11.80 -10.41 1.02
N PHE A 36 11.47 -10.46 -0.28
CA PHE A 36 12.14 -11.38 -1.20
C PHE A 36 13.65 -11.13 -1.26
N THR A 37 14.06 -9.86 -1.34
CA THR A 37 15.49 -9.51 -1.32
C THR A 37 16.15 -9.95 -0.01
N ALA A 38 15.48 -9.75 1.13
CA ALA A 38 15.98 -10.15 2.46
C ALA A 38 16.07 -11.67 2.63
N LEU A 39 15.17 -12.43 1.99
CA LEU A 39 15.24 -13.89 1.92
C LEU A 39 16.43 -14.35 1.07
N ASP A 40 16.63 -13.74 -0.10
CA ASP A 40 17.70 -14.13 -1.03
C ASP A 40 19.11 -13.93 -0.43
N VAL A 41 19.31 -12.85 0.32
CA VAL A 41 20.58 -12.58 1.01
C VAL A 41 20.71 -13.32 2.36
N GLY A 42 19.68 -14.08 2.77
CA GLY A 42 19.69 -14.90 3.97
C GLY A 42 19.47 -14.15 5.29
N TYR A 43 18.92 -12.93 5.26
CA TYR A 43 18.51 -12.20 6.47
C TYR A 43 17.21 -12.75 7.08
N LEU A 44 16.40 -13.45 6.29
CA LEU A 44 15.16 -14.10 6.73
C LEU A 44 15.22 -15.59 6.42
N THR A 45 14.63 -16.40 7.30
CA THR A 45 14.26 -17.77 6.97
C THR A 45 12.99 -17.80 6.11
N GLN A 46 12.76 -18.91 5.41
CA GLN A 46 11.52 -19.14 4.65
C GLN A 46 10.26 -18.97 5.52
N ASN A 47 10.33 -19.35 6.80
CA ASN A 47 9.19 -19.24 7.70
C ASN A 47 8.90 -17.78 8.07
N GLU A 48 9.94 -17.02 8.43
CA GLU A 48 9.80 -15.58 8.74
C GLU A 48 9.36 -14.78 7.53
N HIS A 49 9.90 -15.08 6.34
CA HIS A 49 9.46 -14.45 5.09
C HIS A 49 7.96 -14.68 4.87
N ARG A 50 7.49 -15.92 5.01
CA ARG A 50 6.08 -16.27 4.84
C ARG A 50 5.19 -15.53 5.84
N GLU A 51 5.55 -15.52 7.11
CA GLU A 51 4.78 -14.83 8.15
C GLU A 51 4.66 -13.32 7.85
N LEU A 52 5.76 -12.69 7.44
CA LEU A 52 5.77 -11.26 7.08
C LEU A 52 4.98 -10.98 5.78
N ASP A 53 5.07 -11.87 4.78
CA ASP A 53 4.31 -11.76 3.53
C ASP A 53 2.81 -11.90 3.75
N GLU A 54 2.40 -12.82 4.63
CA GLU A 54 1.01 -13.02 5.05
C GLU A 54 0.47 -11.78 5.77
N MET A 55 1.24 -11.19 6.69
CA MET A 55 0.87 -9.95 7.38
C MET A 55 0.70 -8.79 6.39
N ALA A 56 1.65 -8.59 5.46
CA ALA A 56 1.58 -7.54 4.46
C ALA A 56 0.37 -7.73 3.52
N SER A 57 0.08 -8.98 3.15
CA SER A 57 -1.07 -9.33 2.32
C SER A 57 -2.40 -9.08 3.03
N GLU A 58 -2.48 -9.38 4.33
CA GLU A 58 -3.69 -9.14 5.13
C GLU A 58 -4.00 -7.64 5.27
N VAL A 59 -2.97 -6.81 5.49
CA VAL A 59 -3.13 -5.35 5.50
C VAL A 59 -3.66 -4.86 4.15
N ALA A 60 -3.08 -5.32 3.03
CA ALA A 60 -3.55 -4.95 1.70
C ALA A 60 -5.00 -5.38 1.42
N ARG A 61 -5.41 -6.54 1.96
CA ARG A 61 -6.79 -7.05 1.84
C ARG A 61 -7.78 -6.20 2.61
N ILE A 62 -7.48 -5.85 3.87
CA ILE A 62 -8.33 -5.00 4.72
C ILE A 62 -8.52 -3.63 4.06
N VAL A 63 -7.42 -3.03 3.60
CA VAL A 63 -7.41 -1.72 2.93
C VAL A 63 -8.20 -1.77 1.61
N GLY A 64 -8.07 -2.85 0.84
CA GLY A 64 -8.88 -3.07 -0.36
C GLY A 64 -10.38 -3.21 -0.07
N GLY A 65 -10.74 -3.95 1.00
CA GLY A 65 -12.12 -4.11 1.44
C GLY A 65 -12.75 -2.79 1.91
N LEU A 66 -11.98 -1.96 2.63
CA LEU A 66 -12.40 -0.63 3.07
C LEU A 66 -12.72 0.27 1.87
N LEU A 67 -11.85 0.31 0.85
CA LEU A 67 -12.09 1.06 -0.37
C LEU A 67 -13.36 0.59 -1.10
N ALA A 68 -13.55 -0.72 -1.20
CA ALA A 68 -14.75 -1.28 -1.83
C ALA A 68 -16.03 -0.86 -1.09
N SER A 69 -15.99 -0.80 0.24
CA SER A 69 -17.10 -0.31 1.05
C SER A 69 -17.40 1.17 0.84
N LEU A 70 -16.36 2.01 0.77
CA LEU A 70 -16.53 3.45 0.54
C LEU A 70 -17.11 3.75 -0.85
N ARG A 71 -16.63 3.05 -1.89
CA ARG A 71 -17.18 3.16 -3.25
C ARG A 71 -18.66 2.81 -3.34
N ARG A 72 -19.17 1.91 -2.49
CA ARG A 72 -20.60 1.58 -2.42
C ARG A 72 -21.43 2.64 -1.69
N GLY A 73 -20.83 3.42 -0.79
CA GLY A 73 -21.51 4.45 0.00
C GLY A 73 -21.74 5.76 -0.74
N GLU A 74 -20.87 6.11 -1.70
CA GLU A 74 -20.94 7.37 -2.47
C GLU A 74 -22.05 7.40 -3.54
N GLY A 75 -22.73 6.28 -3.80
CA GLY A 75 -23.80 6.16 -4.80
C GLY A 75 -25.23 6.33 -4.25
N LYS A 76 -25.39 6.90 -3.04
CA LYS A 76 -26.69 7.07 -2.38
C LYS A 76 -27.04 8.53 -2.16
#